data_AF-A0ABD3CAP7-F1
#
_entry.id   AF-A0ABD3CAP7-F1
#
_cell.length_a   1.000
_cell.length_b   1.000
_cell.length_c   1.000
_cell.angle_alpha   90.00
_cell.angle_beta   90.00
_cell.angle_gamma   90.00
#
_symmetry.space_group_name_H-M   'P 1'
#
loop_
_entity.id
_entity.type
_entity.pdbx_description
1 polymer ?
#
loop_
_entity_poly.entity_id
_entity_poly.type
_entity_poly.pdbx_seq_one_letter_code
_entity_poly.pdbx_strand_id
1 'polypeptide(L)'
;MQFYNRYLYTLLRLSDRNNNYGLISPLHGNSEEMLQKRIEEGDFECFLAPVYETNWQLMALCPKYNYVAWFGFKQNRPTKKIITKIETAFHAYQIMKGTHSRQFKKLQWVYPKCYGQEEGNDCGLLVMRHMLEIIKLDIVNSFEKAFNMNRLYSKNDIDVVLRHWAECFLEYYLEELRLLSGA
;
A
#
# COMPACT_ATOMS: atom_id res chain seq x y z
N MET A 1 10.57 -4.89 -3.49
CA MET A 1 9.42 -3.96 -3.42
C MET A 1 9.65 -2.61 -4.09
N GLN A 2 10.81 -1.93 -3.93
CA GLN A 2 11.01 -0.62 -4.57
C GLN A 2 10.86 -0.66 -6.11
N PHE A 3 11.43 -1.66 -6.79
CA PHE A 3 11.21 -1.88 -8.22
C PHE A 3 9.74 -2.13 -8.59
N TYR A 4 8.98 -2.77 -7.70
CA TYR A 4 7.54 -2.99 -7.91
C TYR A 4 6.74 -1.69 -7.81
N ASN A 5 7.14 -0.76 -6.94
CA ASN A 5 6.51 0.56 -6.90
C ASN A 5 6.71 1.32 -8.22
N ARG A 6 7.84 1.13 -8.92
CA ARG A 6 8.06 1.69 -10.27
C ARG A 6 7.07 1.09 -11.28
N TYR A 7 6.89 -0.24 -11.26
CA TYR A 7 5.85 -0.90 -12.07
C TYR A 7 4.46 -0.31 -11.82
N LEU A 8 4.05 -0.22 -10.55
CA LEU A 8 2.74 0.32 -10.17
C LEU A 8 2.59 1.79 -10.56
N TYR A 9 3.65 2.60 -10.45
CA TYR A 9 3.64 3.98 -10.91
C TYR A 9 3.38 4.08 -12.42
N THR A 10 4.05 3.25 -13.22
CA THR A 10 3.79 3.15 -14.65
C THR A 10 2.35 2.75 -14.92
N LEU A 11 1.83 1.75 -14.21
CA LEU A 11 0.44 1.31 -14.33
C LEU A 11 -0.55 2.45 -14.01
N LEU A 12 -0.31 3.20 -12.93
CA LEU A 12 -1.14 4.34 -12.53
C LEU A 12 -1.12 5.45 -13.59
N ARG A 13 0.05 5.73 -14.18
CA ARG A 13 0.16 6.72 -15.26
C ARG A 13 -0.56 6.27 -16.53
N LEU A 14 -0.44 5.00 -16.91
CA LEU A 14 -1.12 4.45 -18.09
C LEU A 14 -2.64 4.36 -17.91
N SER A 15 -3.12 4.28 -16.68
CA SER A 15 -4.56 4.23 -16.35
C SER A 15 -5.16 5.59 -15.99
N ASP A 16 -4.39 6.69 -16.09
CA ASP A 16 -4.79 8.05 -15.68
C ASP A 16 -5.24 8.14 -14.21
N ARG A 17 -4.64 7.29 -13.35
CA ARG A 17 -4.90 7.21 -11.90
C ARG A 17 -3.72 7.66 -11.05
N ASN A 18 -2.73 8.30 -11.66
CA ASN A 18 -1.49 8.74 -11.00
C ASN A 18 -1.72 9.78 -9.89
N ASN A 19 -2.89 10.41 -9.82
CA ASN A 19 -3.29 11.31 -8.73
C ASN A 19 -4.16 10.65 -7.66
N ASN A 20 -4.65 9.42 -7.88
CA ASN A 20 -5.53 8.72 -6.93
C ASN A 20 -4.70 8.02 -5.84
N TYR A 21 -3.54 7.47 -6.21
CA TYR A 21 -2.77 6.59 -5.33
C TYR A 21 -1.35 7.10 -5.04
N GLY A 22 -1.07 7.29 -3.76
CA GLY A 22 0.27 7.59 -3.26
C GLY A 22 1.03 6.31 -2.90
N LEU A 23 2.06 5.94 -3.67
CA LEU A 23 2.90 4.79 -3.33
C LEU A 23 3.97 5.17 -2.31
N ILE A 24 3.96 4.52 -1.16
CA ILE A 24 4.94 4.76 -0.10
C ILE A 24 6.01 3.67 -0.13
N SER A 25 7.27 4.08 -0.05
CA SER A 25 8.39 3.14 0.06
C SER A 25 8.25 2.30 1.33
N PRO A 26 8.66 1.02 1.31
CA PRO A 26 8.51 0.14 2.46
C PRO A 26 9.05 0.78 3.74
N LEU A 27 8.18 0.86 4.75
CA LEU A 27 8.48 1.51 6.01
C LEU A 27 9.42 0.61 6.83
N HIS A 28 10.62 1.10 7.11
CA HIS A 28 11.61 0.50 8.01
C HIS A 28 12.01 1.56 9.06
N GLY A 29 11.94 1.26 10.36
CA GLY A 29 12.40 2.17 11.42
C GLY A 29 11.75 3.57 11.39
N ASN A 30 12.55 4.63 11.56
CA ASN A 30 12.14 6.06 11.66
C ASN A 30 11.42 6.65 10.43
N SER A 31 11.06 5.85 9.44
CA SER A 31 10.21 6.20 8.28
C SER A 31 8.79 6.72 8.63
N GLU A 32 8.44 6.77 9.91
CA GLU A 32 7.14 7.16 10.45
C GLU A 32 6.85 8.67 10.32
N GLU A 33 7.86 9.54 10.46
CA GLU A 33 7.70 10.99 10.23
C GLU A 33 7.47 11.30 8.75
N MET A 34 8.15 10.55 7.87
CA MET A 34 7.95 10.66 6.43
C MET A 34 6.53 10.25 6.02
N LEU A 35 5.95 9.27 6.70
CA LEU A 35 4.59 8.83 6.48
C LEU A 35 3.58 9.92 6.84
N GLN A 36 3.71 10.49 8.04
CA GLN A 36 2.87 11.59 8.50
C GLN A 36 2.93 12.77 7.53
N LYS A 37 4.14 13.22 7.19
CA LYS A 37 4.35 14.30 6.23
C LYS A 37 3.72 14.01 4.87
N ARG A 38 3.87 12.79 4.35
CA ARG A 38 3.25 12.40 3.07
C ARG A 38 1.72 12.41 3.10
N ILE A 39 1.12 12.02 4.21
CA ILE A 39 -0.35 12.07 4.39
C ILE A 39 -0.81 13.52 4.45
N GLU A 40 -0.11 14.35 5.22
CA GLU A 40 -0.43 15.77 5.43
C GLU A 40 -0.28 16.61 4.16
N GLU A 41 0.79 16.41 3.40
CA GLU A 41 1.11 17.19 2.19
C GLU A 41 0.51 16.61 0.91
N GLY A 42 0.23 15.31 0.87
CA GLY A 42 -0.29 14.65 -0.31
C GLY A 42 -1.79 14.88 -0.50
N ASP A 43 -2.22 14.96 -1.76
CA ASP A 43 -3.66 15.06 -2.12
C ASP A 43 -4.21 13.77 -2.74
N PHE A 44 -3.50 12.64 -2.55
CA PHE A 44 -3.95 11.33 -3.01
C PHE A 44 -5.21 10.88 -2.26
N GLU A 45 -6.08 10.16 -2.95
CA GLU A 45 -7.26 9.56 -2.32
C GLU A 45 -6.89 8.45 -1.36
N CYS A 46 -5.89 7.64 -1.73
CA CYS A 46 -5.37 6.60 -0.86
C CYS A 46 -3.87 6.38 -1.04
N PHE A 47 -3.16 6.17 0.07
CA PHE A 47 -1.77 5.80 0.09
C PHE A 47 -1.61 4.31 0.35
N LEU A 48 -0.73 3.66 -0.39
CA LEU A 48 -0.39 2.25 -0.21
C LEU A 48 0.99 2.16 0.44
N ALA A 49 1.01 1.69 1.68
CA ALA A 49 2.21 1.61 2.51
C ALA A 49 2.51 0.15 2.91
N PRO A 50 3.52 -0.47 2.27
CA PRO A 50 4.09 -1.71 2.78
C PRO A 50 4.76 -1.48 4.13
N VAL A 51 4.48 -2.35 5.10
CA VAL A 51 5.01 -2.28 6.47
C VAL A 51 5.72 -3.60 6.80
N TYR A 52 6.92 -3.51 7.37
CA TYR A 52 7.61 -4.67 7.92
C TYR A 52 7.69 -4.57 9.44
N GLU A 53 7.02 -5.50 10.13
CA GLU A 53 7.22 -5.74 11.58
C GLU A 53 7.92 -7.10 11.75
N THR A 54 7.16 -8.19 11.80
CA THR A 54 7.68 -9.57 11.80
C THR A 54 7.51 -10.26 10.44
N ASN A 55 6.53 -9.80 9.67
CA ASN A 55 6.25 -10.22 8.29
C ASN A 55 5.82 -8.97 7.51
N TRP A 56 5.91 -9.03 6.18
CA TRP A 56 5.39 -7.97 5.33
C TRP A 56 3.86 -7.87 5.43
N GLN A 57 3.38 -6.65 5.59
CA GLN A 57 1.98 -6.26 5.68
C GLN A 57 1.71 -5.09 4.72
N LEU A 58 0.44 -4.84 4.41
CA LEU A 58 0.03 -3.66 3.67
C LEU A 58 -0.95 -2.83 4.48
N MET A 59 -0.74 -1.52 4.48
CA MET A 59 -1.67 -0.54 5.00
C MET A 59 -2.15 0.36 3.85
N ALA A 60 -3.45 0.39 3.61
CA ALA A 60 -4.08 1.34 2.72
C ALA A 60 -4.67 2.48 3.57
N LEU A 61 -4.13 3.68 3.40
CA LEU A 61 -4.48 4.87 4.17
C LEU A 61 -5.27 5.80 3.27
N CYS A 62 -6.55 6.03 3.53
CA CYS A 62 -7.37 6.88 2.67
C CYS A 62 -7.89 8.11 3.47
N PRO A 63 -7.11 9.20 3.57
CA PRO A 63 -7.36 10.31 4.50
C PRO A 63 -8.66 11.07 4.21
N LYS A 64 -9.00 11.24 2.92
CA LYS A 64 -10.26 11.88 2.49
C LYS A 64 -11.50 11.15 3.04
N TYR A 65 -11.40 9.84 3.26
CA TYR A 65 -12.49 9.02 3.81
C TYR A 65 -12.36 8.74 5.31
N ASN A 66 -11.29 9.25 5.95
CA ASN A 66 -10.94 8.94 7.34
C ASN A 66 -10.97 7.42 7.62
N TYR A 67 -10.35 6.66 6.71
CA TYR A 67 -10.46 5.22 6.60
C TYR A 67 -9.08 4.57 6.41
N VAL A 68 -8.83 3.48 7.11
CA VAL A 68 -7.59 2.68 7.01
C VAL A 68 -7.94 1.21 6.89
N ALA A 69 -7.37 0.54 5.90
CA ALA A 69 -7.41 -0.91 5.78
C ALA A 69 -6.04 -1.53 6.09
N TRP A 70 -6.03 -2.50 6.99
CA TRP A 70 -4.85 -3.28 7.35
C TRP A 70 -4.94 -4.70 6.80
N PHE A 71 -4.05 -5.02 5.86
CA PHE A 71 -3.95 -6.31 5.22
C PHE A 71 -2.91 -7.15 5.96
N GLY A 72 -3.42 -7.87 6.97
CA GLY A 72 -2.67 -8.67 7.93
C GLY A 72 -2.40 -10.11 7.48
N PHE A 73 -1.13 -10.54 7.34
CA PHE A 73 -0.77 -11.95 7.23
C PHE A 73 -1.17 -12.68 8.51
N LYS A 74 -1.84 -13.83 8.38
CA LYS A 74 -2.40 -14.62 9.50
C LYS A 74 -3.23 -13.78 10.49
N GLN A 75 -3.90 -12.73 9.99
CA GLN A 75 -4.74 -11.82 10.77
C GLN A 75 -3.98 -11.04 11.86
N ASN A 76 -2.67 -10.87 11.70
CA ASN A 76 -1.89 -9.98 12.57
C ASN A 76 -2.44 -8.56 12.52
N ARG A 77 -2.47 -7.92 13.69
CA ARG A 77 -2.95 -6.55 13.89
C ARG A 77 -1.77 -5.59 13.99
N PRO A 78 -1.95 -4.32 13.58
CA PRO A 78 -0.92 -3.30 13.77
C PRO A 78 -0.64 -3.12 15.26
N THR A 79 0.60 -2.83 15.61
CA THR A 79 0.97 -2.46 16.98
C THR A 79 0.29 -1.16 17.40
N LYS A 80 0.10 -0.97 18.72
CA LYS A 80 -0.46 0.27 19.28
C LYS A 80 0.32 1.51 18.81
N LYS A 81 1.64 1.39 18.66
CA LYS A 81 2.52 2.44 18.16
C LYS A 81 2.11 2.90 16.76
N ILE A 82 1.87 1.95 15.84
CA ILE A 82 1.39 2.26 14.48
C ILE A 82 0.03 2.93 14.55
N ILE A 83 -0.93 2.35 15.30
CA ILE A 83 -2.30 2.88 15.41
C ILE A 83 -2.28 4.35 15.86
N THR A 84 -1.61 4.66 16.98
CA THR A 84 -1.57 6.02 17.52
C THR A 84 -0.95 7.03 16.56
N LYS A 85 0.06 6.61 15.78
CA LYS A 85 0.72 7.49 14.80
C LYS A 85 -0.19 7.79 13.61
N ILE A 86 -0.86 6.79 13.08
CA ILE A 86 -1.80 6.98 11.97
C ILE A 86 -3.00 7.83 12.40
N GLU A 87 -3.53 7.59 13.60
CA GLU A 87 -4.60 8.42 14.16
C GLU A 87 -4.16 9.87 14.30
N THR A 88 -2.93 10.13 14.78
CA THR A 88 -2.35 11.47 14.85
C THR A 88 -2.23 12.13 13.48
N ALA A 89 -1.70 11.41 12.48
CA ALA A 89 -1.55 11.92 11.12
C ALA A 89 -2.90 12.24 10.46
N PHE A 90 -3.91 11.39 10.65
CA PHE A 90 -5.26 11.62 10.11
C PHE A 90 -5.96 12.79 10.82
N HIS A 91 -5.72 12.97 12.11
CA HIS A 91 -6.20 14.12 12.85
C HIS A 91 -5.56 15.42 12.34
N ALA A 92 -4.24 15.44 12.14
CA ALA A 92 -3.52 16.57 11.57
C ALA A 92 -4.02 16.90 10.15
N TYR A 93 -4.21 15.88 9.30
CA TYR A 93 -4.79 16.04 7.96
C TYR A 93 -6.18 16.71 8.00
N GLN A 94 -7.07 16.28 8.91
CA GLN A 94 -8.39 16.90 9.07
C GLN A 94 -8.31 18.38 9.47
N ILE A 95 -7.38 18.74 10.38
CA ILE A 95 -7.12 20.14 10.76
C ILE A 95 -6.64 20.94 9.54
N MET A 96 -5.65 20.43 8.80
CA MET A 96 -5.08 21.12 7.65
C MET A 96 -6.08 21.33 6.51
N LYS A 97 -7.01 20.41 6.32
CA LYS A 97 -8.13 20.55 5.37
C LYS A 97 -9.28 21.40 5.90
N GLY A 98 -9.11 22.08 7.04
CA GLY A 98 -10.08 23.03 7.60
C GLY A 98 -11.30 22.38 8.25
N THR A 99 -11.23 21.09 8.60
CA THR A 99 -12.35 20.40 9.26
C THR A 99 -12.50 20.95 10.68
N HIS A 100 -13.72 21.32 11.08
CA HIS A 100 -13.97 21.76 12.45
C HIS A 100 -13.89 20.59 13.43
N SER A 101 -13.37 20.84 14.64
CA SER A 101 -13.17 19.80 15.67
C SER A 101 -14.45 19.03 16.03
N ARG A 102 -15.62 19.67 15.96
CA ARG A 102 -16.93 19.04 16.19
C ARG A 102 -17.35 18.06 15.08
N GLN A 103 -16.72 18.13 13.91
CA GLN A 103 -16.96 17.27 12.76
C GLN A 103 -15.89 16.18 12.61
N PHE A 104 -14.90 16.13 13.51
CA PHE A 104 -13.89 15.08 13.47
C PHE A 104 -14.54 13.72 13.61
N LYS A 105 -14.38 12.93 12.55
CA LYS A 105 -14.82 11.55 12.56
C LYS A 105 -13.75 10.72 13.25
N LYS A 106 -14.19 9.72 14.02
CA LYS A 106 -13.27 8.69 14.51
C LYS A 106 -12.71 7.94 13.31
N LEU A 107 -11.38 7.74 13.29
CA LEU A 107 -10.71 6.97 12.25
C LEU A 107 -11.29 5.56 12.18
N GLN A 108 -11.73 5.16 10.99
CA GLN A 108 -12.25 3.82 10.77
C GLN A 108 -11.12 2.88 10.38
N TRP A 109 -10.84 1.89 11.23
CA TRP A 109 -9.95 0.78 10.94
C TRP A 109 -10.73 -0.44 10.47
N VAL A 110 -10.32 -1.02 9.35
CA VAL A 110 -10.83 -2.30 8.87
C VAL A 110 -9.71 -3.30 8.67
N TYR A 111 -10.08 -4.58 8.70
CA TYR A 111 -9.12 -5.68 8.69
C TYR A 111 -9.63 -6.77 7.75
N PRO A 112 -9.50 -6.56 6.43
CA PRO A 112 -9.98 -7.53 5.46
C PRO A 112 -9.34 -8.91 5.70
N LYS A 113 -10.15 -9.96 5.58
CA LYS A 113 -9.71 -11.35 5.74
C LYS A 113 -8.86 -11.75 4.54
N CYS A 114 -7.57 -11.47 4.63
CA CYS A 114 -6.60 -11.82 3.60
C CYS A 114 -6.13 -13.26 3.84
N TYR A 115 -6.76 -14.21 3.15
CA TYR A 115 -6.33 -15.61 3.18
C TYR A 115 -5.09 -15.75 2.30
N GLY A 116 -3.91 -15.70 2.92
CA GLY A 116 -2.62 -16.01 2.28
C GLY A 116 -2.47 -17.51 2.05
N GLN A 117 -1.67 -17.93 1.05
CA GLN A 117 -1.38 -19.35 0.76
C GLN A 117 -1.09 -20.17 2.02
N GLU A 118 -1.58 -21.41 2.03
CA GLU A 118 -1.53 -22.33 3.18
C GLU A 118 -0.11 -22.50 3.75
N GLU A 119 0.94 -22.44 2.92
CA GLU A 119 2.32 -22.63 3.34
C GLU A 119 3.30 -21.79 2.49
N GLY A 120 4.06 -20.88 3.12
CA GLY A 120 5.11 -20.11 2.42
C GLY A 120 5.54 -18.80 3.12
N ASN A 121 6.74 -18.31 2.81
CA ASN A 121 7.30 -17.04 3.30
C ASN A 121 7.03 -15.87 2.32
N ASP A 122 5.91 -15.92 1.60
CA ASP A 122 5.61 -15.03 0.48
C ASP A 122 4.84 -13.76 0.88
N CYS A 123 4.94 -13.36 2.15
CA CYS A 123 4.24 -12.19 2.67
C CYS A 123 4.52 -10.91 1.85
N GLY A 124 5.75 -10.76 1.32
CA GLY A 124 6.09 -9.64 0.44
C GLY A 124 5.39 -9.68 -0.92
N LEU A 125 5.20 -10.87 -1.50
CA LEU A 125 4.49 -11.05 -2.77
C LEU A 125 2.99 -10.86 -2.60
N LEU A 126 2.43 -11.27 -1.46
CA LEU A 126 1.04 -10.99 -1.08
C LEU A 126 0.78 -9.49 -0.97
N VAL A 127 1.69 -8.73 -0.34
CA VAL A 127 1.60 -7.26 -0.29
C VAL A 127 1.59 -6.66 -1.69
N MET A 128 2.52 -7.07 -2.55
CA MET A 128 2.57 -6.62 -3.95
C MET A 128 1.28 -6.99 -4.72
N ARG A 129 0.71 -8.17 -4.46
CA ARG A 129 -0.55 -8.61 -5.07
C ARG A 129 -1.72 -7.73 -4.63
N HIS A 130 -1.85 -7.47 -3.33
CA HIS A 130 -2.90 -6.61 -2.81
C HIS A 130 -2.81 -5.20 -3.37
N MET A 131 -1.61 -4.61 -3.46
CA MET A 131 -1.42 -3.29 -4.05
C MET A 131 -1.91 -3.24 -5.51
N LEU A 132 -1.54 -4.24 -6.32
CA LEU A 132 -1.98 -4.33 -7.71
C LEU A 132 -3.50 -4.46 -7.83
N GLU A 133 -4.12 -5.26 -6.98
CA GLU A 133 -5.55 -5.49 -6.99
C GLU A 133 -6.34 -4.25 -6.55
N ILE A 134 -5.88 -3.54 -5.51
CA ILE A 134 -6.45 -2.26 -5.09
C ILE A 134 -6.43 -1.26 -6.25
N ILE A 135 -5.27 -1.12 -6.92
CA ILE A 135 -5.10 -0.17 -8.04
C ILE A 135 -5.97 -0.58 -9.23
N LYS A 136 -6.02 -1.86 -9.59
CA LYS A 136 -6.82 -2.35 -10.72
C LYS A 136 -8.31 -2.13 -10.48
N LEU A 137 -8.79 -2.43 -9.26
CA LEU A 137 -10.19 -2.28 -8.88
C LEU A 137 -10.59 -0.83 -8.55
N ASP A 138 -9.62 0.10 -8.47
CA ASP A 138 -9.83 1.52 -8.13
C ASP A 138 -10.56 1.71 -6.78
N ILE A 139 -10.11 0.95 -5.77
CA ILE A 139 -10.71 0.94 -4.45
C ILE A 139 -9.99 1.88 -3.50
N VAL A 140 -10.74 2.80 -2.89
CA VAL A 140 -10.27 3.76 -1.87
C VAL A 140 -11.11 3.72 -0.58
N ASN A 141 -12.10 2.82 -0.53
CA ASN A 141 -12.96 2.55 0.61
C ASN A 141 -13.54 1.13 0.48
N SER A 142 -14.33 0.67 1.45
CA SER A 142 -15.04 -0.62 1.33
C SER A 142 -14.16 -1.85 1.01
N PHE A 143 -12.89 -1.83 1.46
CA PHE A 143 -11.92 -2.89 1.17
C PHE A 143 -12.40 -4.27 1.65
N GLU A 144 -13.15 -4.33 2.76
CA GLU A 144 -13.74 -5.59 3.23
C GLU A 144 -14.64 -6.25 2.19
N LYS A 145 -15.39 -5.47 1.39
CA LYS A 145 -16.25 -6.02 0.33
C LYS A 145 -15.45 -6.67 -0.79
N ALA A 146 -14.28 -6.10 -1.11
CA ALA A 146 -13.43 -6.59 -2.19
C ALA A 146 -12.46 -7.70 -1.75
N PHE A 147 -12.02 -7.67 -0.49
CA PHE A 147 -10.93 -8.50 0.00
C PHE A 147 -11.33 -9.53 1.06
N ASN A 148 -12.57 -9.52 1.59
CA ASN A 148 -13.09 -10.66 2.35
C ASN A 148 -13.44 -11.81 1.40
N MET A 149 -12.42 -12.36 0.74
CA MET A 149 -12.55 -13.47 -0.17
C MET A 149 -12.69 -14.77 0.63
N ASN A 150 -13.53 -15.69 0.15
CA ASN A 150 -13.59 -17.05 0.69
C ASN A 150 -12.56 -17.99 0.02
N ARG A 151 -11.52 -17.43 -0.62
CA ARG A 151 -10.49 -18.20 -1.33
C ARG A 151 -9.08 -17.67 -1.05
N LEU A 152 -8.13 -18.59 -1.04
CA LEU A 152 -6.69 -18.31 -0.98
C LEU A 152 -6.20 -17.84 -2.35
N TYR A 153 -5.15 -17.00 -2.37
CA TYR A 153 -4.43 -16.74 -3.63
C TYR A 153 -3.78 -18.04 -4.13
N SER A 154 -4.01 -18.36 -5.40
CA SER A 154 -3.37 -19.49 -6.06
C SER A 154 -1.90 -19.18 -6.36
N LYS A 155 -1.10 -20.20 -6.68
CA LYS A 155 0.27 -19.99 -7.18
C LYS A 155 0.28 -19.09 -8.41
N ASN A 156 -0.69 -19.26 -9.31
CA ASN A 156 -0.81 -18.45 -10.52
C ASN A 156 -1.07 -16.97 -10.21
N ASP A 157 -1.79 -16.64 -9.14
CA ASP A 157 -2.01 -15.26 -8.70
C ASP A 157 -0.71 -14.58 -8.25
N ILE A 158 0.19 -15.36 -7.63
CA ILE A 158 1.51 -14.92 -7.18
C ILE A 158 2.48 -14.83 -8.37
N ASP A 159 2.45 -15.79 -9.29
CA ASP A 159 3.29 -15.82 -10.50
C ASP A 159 3.05 -14.60 -11.40
N VAL A 160 1.83 -14.05 -11.43
CA VAL A 160 1.55 -12.78 -12.12
C VAL A 160 2.36 -11.62 -11.54
N VAL A 161 2.45 -11.53 -10.21
CA VAL A 161 3.20 -10.47 -9.53
C VAL A 161 4.70 -10.64 -9.78
N LEU A 162 5.20 -11.88 -9.70
CA LEU A 162 6.60 -12.19 -9.97
C LEU A 162 7.00 -11.82 -11.41
N ARG A 163 6.16 -12.11 -12.40
CA ARG A 163 6.41 -11.73 -13.80
C ARG A 163 6.51 -10.22 -13.97
N HIS A 164 5.53 -9.45 -13.47
CA HIS A 164 5.57 -7.99 -13.56
C HIS A 164 6.78 -7.38 -12.84
N TRP A 165 7.14 -7.95 -11.69
CA TRP A 165 8.35 -7.55 -10.97
C TRP A 165 9.62 -7.85 -11.79
N ALA A 166 9.72 -9.04 -12.37
CA ALA A 166 10.87 -9.46 -13.17
C ALA A 166 11.02 -8.64 -14.45
N GLU A 167 9.92 -8.35 -15.15
CA GLU A 167 9.89 -7.48 -16.33
C GLU A 167 10.47 -6.10 -16.01
N CYS A 168 9.98 -5.45 -14.95
CA CYS A 168 10.50 -4.14 -14.51
C CYS A 168 11.95 -4.19 -14.02
N PHE A 169 12.37 -5.28 -13.37
CA PHE A 169 13.75 -5.45 -12.96
C PHE A 169 14.69 -5.58 -14.18
N LEU A 170 14.30 -6.35 -15.19
CA LEU A 170 15.06 -6.52 -16.42
C LEU A 170 15.16 -5.22 -17.21
N GLU A 171 14.06 -4.48 -17.36
CA GLU A 171 14.06 -3.17 -18.01
C GLU A 171 15.05 -2.21 -17.34
N TYR A 172 15.00 -2.12 -16.00
CA TYR A 172 15.94 -1.30 -15.23
C TYR A 172 17.40 -1.71 -15.46
N TYR A 173 17.69 -3.00 -15.36
CA TYR A 173 19.05 -3.52 -15.51
C TYR A 173 19.59 -3.28 -16.92
N LEU A 174 18.75 -3.44 -17.96
CA LEU A 174 19.11 -3.14 -19.35
C LEU A 174 19.35 -1.64 -19.58
N GLU A 175 18.58 -0.76 -18.94
CA GLU A 175 18.83 0.69 -18.95
C GLU A 175 20.19 1.03 -18.33
N GLU A 176 20.51 0.47 -17.16
CA GLU A 176 21.81 0.69 -16.51
C GLU A 176 22.98 0.19 -17.36
N LEU A 177 22.88 -1.01 -17.93
CA LEU A 177 23.92 -1.56 -18.80
C LEU A 177 24.17 -0.67 -20.03
N ARG A 178 23.11 -0.14 -20.65
CA ARG A 178 23.23 0.79 -21.78
C ARG A 178 24.01 2.05 -21.41
N LEU A 179 23.71 2.61 -20.24
CA LEU A 179 24.42 3.79 -19.72
C LEU A 179 25.90 3.51 -19.46
N LEU A 180 26.23 2.33 -18.94
CA LEU A 180 27.61 1.91 -18.67
C LEU A 180 28.39 1.53 -19.93
N SER A 181 27.73 0.99 -20.95
CA SER A 181 28.35 0.62 -22.23
C SER A 181 28.56 1.79 -23.19
N GLY A 182 28.01 2.97 -22.87
CA GLY A 182 28.12 4.20 -23.64
C GLY A 182 29.11 5.23 -23.07
N ALA A 183 29.98 4.83 -22.14
CA ALA A 183 31.05 5.65 -21.55
C ALA A 183 32.44 5.16 -21.98
#